data_AF-A0A2S1JNI9-F1
#
_entry.id   AF-A0A2S1JNI9-F1
#
_cell.length_a   1.000
_cell.length_b   1.000
_cell.length_c   1.000
_cell.angle_alpha   90.00
_cell.angle_beta   90.00
_cell.angle_gamma   90.00
#
_symmetry.space_group_name_H-M   'P 1'
#
loop_
_entity.id
_entity.type
_entity.pdbx_description
1 polymer ?
#
loop_
_entity_poly.entity_id
_entity_poly.type
_entity_poly.pdbx_seq_one_letter_code
_entity_poly.pdbx_strand_id
1 'polypeptide(L)'
;MSKLPIGKWSGPVRSTFGNHLVLLEEIKSTQLPALAEIRSRVLNDWQSQAQKKILQEQYLQYRKNYEVTVHKPDNFSAEVAVK
;
A
#
# COMPACT_ATOMS: atom_id res chain seq x y z
N MET A 1 -2.70 18.12 -5.92
CA MET A 1 -1.39 17.47 -5.75
C MET A 1 -0.31 18.51 -6.06
N SER A 2 0.61 18.76 -5.12
CA SER A 2 1.72 19.70 -5.31
C SER A 2 2.68 19.16 -6.37
N LYS A 3 2.75 19.82 -7.54
CA LYS A 3 3.78 19.55 -8.53
C LYS A 3 5.13 19.95 -7.93
N LEU A 4 6.05 18.99 -7.80
CA LEU A 4 7.41 19.26 -7.35
C LEU A 4 8.15 20.06 -8.44
N PRO A 5 8.96 21.06 -8.06
CA PRO A 5 9.78 21.79 -9.02
C PRO A 5 10.83 20.88 -9.65
N ILE A 6 10.91 20.90 -10.98
CA ILE A 6 11.95 20.19 -11.73
C ILE A 6 13.30 20.87 -11.49
N GLY A 7 14.35 20.07 -11.32
CA GLY A 7 15.72 20.54 -11.11
C GLY A 7 15.97 21.15 -9.72
N LYS A 8 15.04 21.04 -8.78
CA LYS A 8 15.20 21.55 -7.42
C LYS A 8 14.92 20.48 -6.38
N TRP A 9 15.80 20.41 -5.37
CA TRP A 9 15.59 19.58 -4.19
C TRP A 9 14.30 20.01 -3.48
N SER A 10 13.47 19.03 -3.15
CA SER A 10 12.18 19.21 -2.51
C SER A 10 12.02 18.21 -1.36
N GLY A 11 11.41 18.63 -0.26
CA GLY A 11 11.16 17.78 0.89
C GLY A 11 11.10 18.55 2.21
N PRO A 12 10.89 17.85 3.33
CA PRO A 12 10.93 16.39 3.47
C PRO A 12 9.66 15.66 3.00
N VAL A 13 9.84 14.58 2.21
CA VAL A 13 8.77 13.63 1.85
C VAL A 13 8.79 12.46 2.82
N ARG A 14 7.66 12.24 3.51
CA ARG A 14 7.53 11.18 4.52
C ARG A 14 7.19 9.84 3.87
N SER A 15 7.95 8.79 4.19
CA SER A 15 7.65 7.40 3.87
C SER A 15 7.76 6.52 5.12
N THR A 16 7.46 5.22 5.00
CA THR A 16 7.66 4.24 6.08
C THR A 16 9.12 4.12 6.51
N PHE A 17 10.06 4.55 5.66
CA PHE A 17 11.50 4.54 5.94
C PHE A 17 12.01 5.86 6.53
N GLY A 18 11.15 6.88 6.71
CA GLY A 18 11.52 8.19 7.27
C GLY A 18 11.35 9.35 6.29
N ASN A 19 12.20 10.38 6.43
CA ASN A 19 12.12 11.63 5.66
C ASN A 19 13.11 11.61 4.48
N HIS A 20 12.62 11.91 3.29
CA HIS A 20 13.40 11.88 2.05
C HIS A 20 13.46 13.27 1.40
N LEU A 21 14.63 13.64 0.89
CA LEU A 21 14.79 14.75 -0.06
C LEU A 21 14.74 14.17 -1.47
N VAL A 22 13.96 14.80 -2.34
CA VAL A 22 13.73 14.33 -3.71
C VAL A 22 14.15 15.43 -4.68
N LEU A 23 14.98 15.07 -5.66
CA LEU A 23 15.28 15.89 -6.84
C LEU A 23 14.49 15.32 -8.02
N LEU A 24 13.59 16.11 -8.57
CA LEU A 24 12.84 15.73 -9.77
C LEU A 24 13.61 16.20 -11.01
N GLU A 25 14.21 15.28 -11.76
CA GLU A 25 15.03 15.63 -12.94
C GLU A 25 14.16 15.83 -14.19
N GLU A 26 13.19 14.97 -14.42
CA GLU A 26 12.34 14.99 -15.62
C GLU A 26 10.94 14.45 -15.28
N ILE A 27 9.90 15.01 -15.93
CA ILE A 27 8.57 14.40 -15.98
C ILE A 27 8.29 13.99 -17.41
N LYS A 28 8.19 12.67 -17.66
CA LYS A 28 7.72 12.16 -18.96
C LYS A 28 6.20 12.18 -18.99
N SER A 29 5.65 12.77 -20.06
CA SER A 29 4.21 12.78 -20.27
C SER A 29 3.70 11.35 -20.41
N THR A 30 2.78 10.95 -19.54
CA THR A 30 2.08 9.66 -19.65
C THR A 30 0.99 9.78 -20.71
N GLN A 31 0.95 8.81 -21.61
CA GLN A 31 -0.17 8.61 -22.53
C GLN A 31 -1.13 7.59 -21.95
N LEU A 32 -2.43 7.83 -22.08
CA LEU A 32 -3.44 6.86 -21.69
C LEU A 32 -3.54 5.82 -22.81
N PRO A 33 -3.19 4.54 -22.57
CA PRO A 33 -3.29 3.51 -23.59
C PRO A 33 -4.76 3.23 -23.93
N ALA A 34 -5.02 2.79 -25.15
CA ALA A 34 -6.37 2.38 -25.52
C ALA A 34 -6.78 1.14 -24.71
N LEU A 35 -8.06 1.02 -24.35
CA LEU A 35 -8.54 -0.14 -23.58
C LEU A 35 -8.20 -1.47 -24.27
N ALA A 36 -8.23 -1.51 -25.61
CA ALA A 36 -7.87 -2.70 -26.37
C ALA A 36 -6.45 -3.19 -26.08
N GLU A 37 -5.49 -2.27 -25.87
CA GLU A 37 -4.08 -2.57 -25.62
C GLU A 37 -3.84 -3.14 -24.22
N ILE A 38 -4.67 -2.74 -23.24
CA ILE A 38 -4.51 -3.12 -21.82
C ILE A 38 -5.66 -3.98 -21.27
N ARG A 39 -6.55 -4.47 -22.14
CA ARG A 39 -7.78 -5.18 -21.74
C ARG A 39 -7.51 -6.34 -20.79
N SER A 40 -6.51 -7.16 -21.08
CA SER A 40 -6.15 -8.32 -20.26
C SER A 40 -5.69 -7.91 -18.86
N ARG A 41 -4.90 -6.83 -18.74
CA ARG A 41 -4.47 -6.30 -17.44
C ARG A 41 -5.66 -5.80 -16.64
N VAL A 42 -6.51 -4.99 -17.26
CA VAL A 42 -7.72 -4.44 -16.63
C VAL A 42 -8.64 -5.58 -16.15
N LEU A 43 -8.84 -6.61 -16.97
CA LEU A 43 -9.67 -7.76 -16.61
C LEU A 43 -9.08 -8.53 -15.41
N ASN A 44 -7.79 -8.81 -15.41
CA ASN A 44 -7.11 -9.50 -14.32
C ASN A 44 -7.21 -8.70 -13.01
N ASP A 45 -6.98 -7.39 -13.06
CA ASP A 45 -7.08 -6.51 -11.90
C ASP A 45 -8.52 -6.46 -11.36
N TRP A 46 -9.51 -6.41 -12.26
CA TRP A 46 -10.92 -6.44 -11.88
C TRP A 46 -11.31 -7.77 -11.22
N GLN A 47 -10.89 -8.91 -11.79
CA GLN A 47 -11.12 -10.23 -11.20
C GLN A 47 -10.45 -10.37 -9.83
N SER A 48 -9.20 -9.93 -9.69
CA SER A 48 -8.47 -9.94 -8.42
C SER A 48 -9.18 -9.09 -7.36
N GLN A 49 -9.67 -7.91 -7.72
CA GLN A 49 -10.43 -7.05 -6.81
C GLN A 49 -11.77 -7.70 -6.39
N ALA A 50 -12.49 -8.30 -7.34
CA ALA A 50 -13.74 -9.01 -7.05
C ALA A 50 -13.51 -10.19 -6.08
N GLN A 51 -12.48 -10.99 -6.33
CA GLN A 51 -12.09 -12.09 -5.44
C GLN A 51 -11.75 -11.59 -4.04
N LYS A 52 -10.90 -10.55 -3.92
CA LYS A 52 -10.55 -9.96 -2.62
C LYS A 52 -11.77 -9.47 -1.86
N LYS A 53 -12.74 -8.85 -2.55
CA LYS A 53 -13.99 -8.38 -1.95
C LYS A 53 -14.80 -9.55 -1.37
N ILE A 54 -14.99 -10.61 -2.14
CA ILE A 54 -15.72 -11.81 -1.70
C ILE A 54 -15.03 -12.44 -0.48
N LEU A 55 -13.70 -12.63 -0.53
CA LEU A 55 -12.94 -13.20 0.57
C LEU A 55 -13.03 -12.33 1.83
N GLN A 56 -12.98 -11.00 1.69
CA GLN A 56 -13.10 -10.07 2.81
C GLN A 56 -14.50 -10.14 3.44
N GLU A 57 -15.56 -10.18 2.63
CA GLU A 57 -16.93 -10.32 3.11
C GLU A 57 -17.12 -11.64 3.88
N GLN A 58 -16.65 -12.76 3.33
CA GLN A 58 -16.68 -14.07 4.00
C GLN A 58 -15.89 -14.06 5.31
N TYR A 59 -14.66 -13.52 5.30
CA TYR A 59 -13.84 -13.37 6.50
C TYR A 59 -14.58 -12.59 7.59
N LEU A 60 -15.22 -11.47 7.22
CA LEU A 60 -15.97 -10.65 8.18
C LEU A 60 -17.18 -11.39 8.76
N GLN A 61 -17.85 -12.25 7.98
CA GLN A 61 -18.93 -13.08 8.50
C GLN A 61 -18.42 -14.08 9.55
N TYR A 62 -17.31 -14.76 9.26
CA TYR A 62 -16.72 -15.68 10.23
C TYR A 62 -16.21 -14.95 11.47
N ARG A 63 -15.47 -13.85 11.29
CA ARG A 63 -14.88 -13.09 12.40
C ARG A 63 -15.91 -12.61 13.43
N LYS A 64 -17.16 -12.34 13.01
CA LYS A 64 -18.26 -11.97 13.92
C LYS A 64 -18.69 -13.10 14.86
N ASN A 65 -18.54 -14.34 14.42
CA ASN A 65 -19.06 -15.52 15.14
C ASN A 65 -18.01 -16.18 16.04
N TYR A 66 -16.75 -15.73 15.97
CA TYR A 66 -15.64 -16.29 16.74
C TYR A 66 -14.96 -15.24 17.61
N GLU A 67 -14.70 -15.60 18.86
CA GLU A 67 -13.78 -14.87 19.74
C GLU A 67 -12.35 -15.38 19.48
N VAL A 68 -11.43 -14.46 19.17
CA VAL A 68 -10.03 -14.79 18.89
C VAL A 68 -9.18 -14.18 19.98
N THR A 69 -8.59 -15.03 20.83
CA THR A 69 -7.66 -14.62 21.89
C THR A 69 -6.23 -14.91 21.44
N VAL A 70 -5.38 -13.87 21.44
CA VAL A 70 -3.96 -14.01 21.16
C VAL A 70 -3.21 -14.09 22.49
N HIS A 71 -2.66 -15.25 22.80
CA HIS A 71 -1.81 -15.43 23.98
C HIS A 71 -0.36 -15.06 23.62
N LYS A 72 0.26 -14.24 24.46
CA LYS A 72 1.69 -13.97 24.39
C LYS A 72 2.43 -15.25 24.83
N PRO A 73 3.40 -15.75 24.06
CA PRO A 73 4.17 -16.91 24.48
C PRO A 73 4.98 -16.59 25.74
N ASP A 74 5.12 -17.58 26.63
CA ASP A 74 5.72 -17.43 27.97
C ASP A 74 7.16 -16.87 27.96
N ASN A 75 7.85 -16.96 26.82
CA ASN A 75 9.23 -16.50 26.63
C ASN A 75 9.35 -15.09 26.02
N PHE A 76 8.25 -14.34 25.88
CA PHE A 76 8.30 -13.02 25.26
C PHE A 76 8.80 -11.96 26.26
N SER A 77 10.12 -11.78 26.27
CA SER A 77 10.84 -10.75 27.01
C SER A 77 10.86 -9.46 26.19
N ALA A 78 9.95 -8.54 26.51
CA ALA A 78 10.00 -7.19 25.95
C ALA A 78 10.86 -6.31 26.86
N GLU A 79 12.17 -6.37 26.69
CA GLU A 79 13.07 -5.34 27.21
C GLU A 79 13.65 -4.57 26.03
N VAL A 80 12.98 -3.46 25.69
CA VAL A 80 13.59 -2.39 24.90
C VAL A 80 13.44 -1.13 25.73
N ALA A 81 14.27 -1.04 26.77
CA ALA A 81 14.55 0.23 27.43
C ALA A 81 15.55 1.00 26.56
N VAL A 82 15.05 1.96 25.79
CA VAL A 82 15.92 3.00 25.21
C VAL A 82 16.05 4.09 26.27
N LYS A 83 17.27 4.26 26.75
CA LYS A 83 17.68 5.40 27.58
C LYS A 83 18.01 6.60 26.70
#